data_AF-A0AAU9C9E9-F1
#
_entry.id   AF-A0AAU9C9E9-F1
#
_cell.length_a   1.000
_cell.length_b   1.000
_cell.length_c   1.000
_cell.angle_alpha   90.00
_cell.angle_beta   90.00
_cell.angle_gamma   90.00
#
_symmetry.space_group_name_H-M   'P 1'
#
loop_
_entity.id
_entity.type
_entity.pdbx_description
1 polymer ?
#
loop_
_entity_poly.entity_id
_entity_poly.type
_entity_poly.pdbx_seq_one_letter_code
_entity_poly.pdbx_strand_id
1 'polypeptide(L)'
;MATNNFKPFATAANANVTAQADWESLPALLSGFTAGKASSAQVNKAIRQASFIAAALAQYTANKSGLDVLDDGDLNGFIAKMSAAFGKDFQALDATLTALAGLTTGANKLPYFTGTDTASQTDLTSVGRDIIGKGTIADILTYLGLSDLVLAGVGGGSLGTTGYAEIPLVISGAKKMLLLCWGIGSTGSNGSFTQSFAKAFPTAVLCKLVANSASTTPTGFAGASTTLSTISIYSASAADTASSSGVAYNYLAIGY
;
A
#
# COMPACT_ATOMS: atom_id res chain seq x y z
N MET A 1 -24.62 40.71 0.51
CA MET A 1 -25.36 39.68 1.28
C MET A 1 -26.65 39.43 0.54
N ALA A 2 -27.07 38.17 0.39
CA ALA A 2 -28.35 37.85 -0.24
C ALA A 2 -29.51 38.44 0.57
N THR A 3 -30.56 38.85 -0.13
CA THR A 3 -31.73 39.52 0.42
C THR A 3 -32.74 38.51 0.94
N ASN A 4 -33.34 38.79 2.09
CA ASN A 4 -34.49 38.06 2.64
C ASN A 4 -35.68 39.02 2.75
N ASN A 5 -36.76 38.78 1.99
CA ASN A 5 -37.99 39.58 2.05
C ASN A 5 -38.97 39.14 3.15
N PHE A 6 -38.87 37.91 3.66
CA PHE A 6 -39.72 37.42 4.73
C PHE A 6 -39.29 38.06 6.06
N LYS A 7 -40.14 38.93 6.62
CA LYS A 7 -39.86 39.67 7.85
C LYS A 7 -40.68 39.13 9.02
N PRO A 8 -40.08 39.03 10.22
CA PRO A 8 -40.85 38.65 11.40
C PRO A 8 -41.76 39.81 11.81
N PHE A 9 -43.01 39.50 12.16
CA PHE A 9 -44.00 40.51 12.53
C PHE A 9 -43.98 40.80 14.04
N ALA A 10 -44.21 42.06 14.40
CA ALA A 10 -44.39 42.51 15.78
C ALA A 10 -43.20 42.19 16.72
N THR A 11 -41.93 42.23 16.32
CA THR A 11 -40.80 41.80 17.19
C THR A 11 -40.32 42.82 18.23
N ALA A 12 -40.87 44.04 18.24
CA ALA A 12 -40.45 45.09 19.18
C ALA A 12 -40.77 44.74 20.66
N ALA A 13 -39.99 45.28 21.59
CA ALA A 13 -40.11 45.02 23.04
C ALA A 13 -41.52 45.30 23.59
N ASN A 14 -42.21 46.33 23.07
CA ASN A 14 -43.56 46.74 23.50
C ASN A 14 -44.64 46.43 22.45
N ALA A 15 -44.39 45.46 21.56
CA ALA A 15 -45.36 45.13 20.53
C ALA A 15 -46.62 44.47 21.15
N ASN A 16 -47.80 44.88 20.66
CA ASN A 16 -49.11 44.42 21.12
C ASN A 16 -49.30 42.92 20.86
N VAL A 17 -48.82 42.07 21.76
CA VAL A 17 -49.07 40.63 21.75
C VAL A 17 -49.42 40.12 23.14
N THR A 18 -50.19 39.05 23.14
CA THR A 18 -50.52 38.31 24.37
C THR A 18 -49.24 37.72 24.98
N ALA A 19 -49.12 37.78 26.32
CA ALA A 19 -48.01 37.17 27.04
C ALA A 19 -47.95 35.66 26.80
N GLN A 20 -46.78 35.04 26.94
CA GLN A 20 -46.61 33.62 26.61
C GLN A 20 -47.50 32.71 27.49
N ALA A 21 -47.52 32.95 28.80
CA ALA A 21 -48.34 32.17 29.72
C ALA A 21 -49.84 32.24 29.38
N ASP A 22 -50.35 33.45 29.10
CA ASP A 22 -51.75 33.64 28.72
C ASP A 22 -52.06 32.99 27.36
N TRP A 23 -51.13 33.06 26.41
CA TRP A 23 -51.27 32.43 25.10
C TRP A 23 -51.36 30.91 25.19
N GLU A 24 -50.47 30.26 25.95
CA GLU A 24 -50.46 28.80 26.15
C GLU A 24 -51.73 28.29 26.83
N SER A 25 -52.35 29.11 27.66
CA SER A 25 -53.63 28.79 28.33
C SER A 25 -54.86 29.05 27.46
N LEU A 26 -54.72 29.68 26.29
CA LEU A 26 -55.85 30.15 25.49
C LEU A 26 -56.59 28.98 24.82
N PRO A 27 -57.89 28.75 25.09
CA PRO A 27 -58.65 27.66 24.46
C PRO A 27 -58.68 27.72 22.92
N ALA A 28 -58.56 28.93 22.36
CA ALA A 28 -58.51 29.16 20.92
C ALA A 28 -57.26 28.56 20.24
N LEU A 29 -56.22 28.14 20.98
CA LEU A 29 -55.13 27.33 20.42
C LEU A 29 -55.62 26.00 19.85
N LEU A 30 -56.66 25.42 20.44
CA LEU A 30 -57.24 24.15 20.00
C LEU A 30 -58.39 24.37 19.01
N SER A 31 -59.33 25.27 19.34
CA SER A 31 -60.57 25.44 18.59
C SER A 31 -60.51 26.54 17.51
N GLY A 32 -59.45 27.35 17.49
CA GLY A 32 -59.47 28.64 16.80
C GLY A 32 -60.46 29.63 17.44
N PHE A 33 -60.55 30.82 16.84
CA PHE A 33 -61.58 31.80 17.21
C PHE A 33 -62.89 31.46 16.49
N THR A 34 -63.90 31.01 17.24
CA THR A 34 -65.16 30.48 16.68
C THR A 34 -66.32 31.47 16.72
N ALA A 35 -66.40 32.32 17.76
CA ALA A 35 -67.41 33.37 17.89
C ALA A 35 -66.87 34.57 18.68
N GLY A 36 -67.39 35.77 18.41
CA GLY A 36 -66.95 37.01 19.06
C GLY A 36 -65.73 37.67 18.39
N LYS A 37 -65.15 38.68 19.04
CA LYS A 37 -63.99 39.42 18.53
C LYS A 37 -62.70 38.81 19.07
N ALA A 38 -61.79 38.40 18.19
CA ALA A 38 -60.43 38.03 18.60
C ALA A 38 -59.67 39.28 19.06
N SER A 39 -58.95 39.21 20.19
CA SER A 39 -58.11 40.33 20.62
C SER A 39 -56.97 40.53 19.62
N SER A 40 -56.70 41.79 19.25
CA SER A 40 -55.59 42.11 18.35
C SER A 40 -54.25 41.60 18.89
N ALA A 41 -54.08 41.56 20.21
CA ALA A 41 -52.91 40.98 20.87
C ALA A 41 -52.78 39.46 20.64
N GLN A 42 -53.89 38.74 20.56
CA GLN A 42 -53.90 37.29 20.31
C GLN A 42 -53.64 37.00 18.83
N VAL A 43 -54.27 37.77 17.93
CA VAL A 43 -54.02 37.68 16.47
C VAL A 43 -52.56 38.01 16.15
N ASN A 44 -52.01 39.09 16.71
CA ASN A 44 -50.61 39.46 16.54
C ASN A 44 -49.66 38.39 17.08
N LYS A 45 -50.02 37.69 18.17
CA LYS A 45 -49.23 36.59 18.72
C LYS A 45 -49.16 35.42 17.75
N ALA A 46 -50.30 35.03 17.18
CA ALA A 46 -50.37 33.97 16.15
C ALA A 46 -49.54 34.33 14.91
N ILE A 47 -49.72 35.55 14.37
CA ILE A 47 -48.97 36.03 13.19
C ILE A 47 -47.48 36.14 13.49
N ARG A 48 -47.09 36.64 14.68
CA ARG A 48 -45.68 36.71 15.10
C ARG A 48 -45.05 35.33 15.11
N GLN A 49 -45.69 34.32 15.70
CA GLN A 49 -45.12 32.97 15.75
C GLN A 49 -44.87 32.40 14.35
N ALA A 50 -45.83 32.54 13.43
CA ALA A 50 -45.68 32.08 12.05
C ALA A 50 -44.60 32.85 11.27
N SER A 51 -44.69 34.18 11.26
CA SER A 51 -43.76 35.05 10.52
C SER A 51 -42.32 34.99 11.06
N PHE A 52 -42.14 34.76 12.36
CA PHE A 52 -40.81 34.60 12.97
C PHE A 52 -40.09 33.37 12.43
N ILE A 53 -40.76 32.22 12.38
CA ILE A 53 -40.18 30.98 11.82
C ILE A 53 -39.92 31.13 10.33
N ALA A 54 -40.87 31.71 9.58
CA ALA A 54 -40.70 31.95 8.15
C ALA A 54 -39.48 32.84 7.85
N ALA A 55 -39.34 33.95 8.57
CA ALA A 55 -38.20 34.85 8.41
C ALA A 55 -36.86 34.19 8.77
N ALA A 56 -36.83 33.34 9.81
CA ALA A 56 -35.64 32.61 10.21
C ALA A 56 -35.19 31.60 9.13
N LEU A 57 -36.13 30.81 8.59
CA LEU A 57 -35.85 29.85 7.52
C LEU A 57 -35.42 30.55 6.23
N ALA A 58 -36.08 31.64 5.86
CA ALA A 58 -35.71 32.44 4.70
C ALA A 58 -34.32 33.08 4.87
N GLN A 59 -33.99 33.56 6.07
CA GLN A 59 -32.67 34.11 6.35
C GLN A 59 -31.57 33.05 6.29
N TYR A 60 -31.81 31.87 6.88
CA TYR A 60 -30.90 30.73 6.75
C TYR A 60 -30.65 30.38 5.28
N THR A 61 -31.73 30.27 4.51
CA THR A 61 -31.69 29.95 3.08
C THR A 61 -30.88 30.98 2.30
N ALA A 62 -31.16 32.27 2.50
CA ALA A 62 -30.41 33.35 1.83
C ALA A 62 -28.92 33.31 2.19
N ASN A 63 -28.59 33.14 3.47
CA ASN A 63 -27.22 33.11 3.95
C ASN A 63 -26.43 31.93 3.37
N LYS A 64 -27.03 30.74 3.32
CA LYS A 64 -26.33 29.51 2.92
C LYS A 64 -26.33 29.30 1.41
N SER A 65 -27.46 29.51 0.74
CA SER A 65 -27.51 29.41 -0.72
C SER A 65 -26.75 30.54 -1.42
N GLY A 66 -26.63 31.71 -0.79
CA GLY A 66 -26.10 32.92 -1.41
C GLY A 66 -27.06 33.58 -2.40
N LEU A 67 -28.32 33.13 -2.45
CA LEU A 67 -29.35 33.60 -3.38
C LEU A 67 -30.43 34.39 -2.64
N ASP A 68 -31.03 35.36 -3.33
CA ASP A 68 -32.12 36.16 -2.78
C ASP A 68 -33.37 35.30 -2.55
N VAL A 69 -33.96 35.45 -1.36
CA VAL A 69 -35.24 34.86 -0.97
C VAL A 69 -36.29 35.98 -0.98
N LEU A 70 -36.98 36.08 -2.11
CA LEU A 70 -37.96 37.12 -2.41
C LEU A 70 -39.39 36.66 -2.07
N ASP A 71 -40.28 37.60 -1.76
CA ASP A 71 -41.71 37.35 -1.57
C ASP A 71 -42.44 37.54 -2.90
N ASP A 72 -42.19 36.64 -3.85
CA ASP A 72 -42.68 36.68 -5.24
C ASP A 72 -43.70 35.59 -5.56
N GLY A 73 -44.05 34.77 -4.58
CA GLY A 73 -44.96 33.63 -4.73
C GLY A 73 -44.34 32.39 -5.41
N ASP A 74 -43.05 32.38 -5.74
CA ASP A 74 -42.38 31.22 -6.35
C ASP A 74 -41.96 30.18 -5.30
N LEU A 75 -42.92 29.34 -4.93
CA LEU A 75 -42.69 28.25 -3.97
C LEU A 75 -41.61 27.26 -4.46
N ASN A 76 -41.60 26.93 -5.76
CA ASN A 76 -40.62 26.00 -6.32
C ASN A 76 -39.21 26.59 -6.28
N GLY A 77 -39.07 27.88 -6.62
CA GLY A 77 -37.82 28.62 -6.47
C GLY A 77 -37.33 28.70 -5.03
N PHE A 78 -38.24 28.90 -4.07
CA PHE A 78 -37.88 28.85 -2.65
C PHE A 78 -37.37 27.45 -2.23
N ILE A 79 -38.04 26.37 -2.64
CA ILE A 79 -37.61 24.98 -2.37
C ILE A 79 -36.24 24.68 -2.99
N ALA A 80 -35.99 25.16 -4.20
CA ALA A 80 -34.69 25.01 -4.86
C ALA A 80 -33.57 25.71 -4.08
N LYS A 81 -33.82 26.95 -3.62
CA LYS A 81 -32.87 27.71 -2.79
C LYS A 81 -32.64 27.04 -1.43
N MET A 82 -33.69 26.50 -0.80
CA MET A 82 -33.56 25.71 0.44
C MET A 82 -32.71 24.46 0.25
N SER A 83 -32.94 23.70 -0.83
CA SER A 83 -32.14 22.52 -1.17
C SER A 83 -30.67 22.90 -1.38
N ALA A 84 -30.41 24.00 -2.08
CA ALA A 84 -29.06 24.53 -2.27
C ALA A 84 -28.41 24.97 -0.95
N ALA A 85 -29.17 25.58 -0.04
CA ALA A 85 -28.71 25.96 1.29
C ALA A 85 -28.33 24.72 2.12
N PHE A 86 -29.18 23.69 2.16
CA PHE A 86 -28.88 22.46 2.89
C PHE A 86 -27.66 21.74 2.33
N GLY A 87 -27.47 21.72 1.00
CA GLY A 87 -26.29 21.13 0.38
C GLY A 87 -24.96 21.83 0.69
N LYS A 88 -24.96 22.96 1.42
CA LYS A 88 -23.74 23.63 1.90
C LYS A 88 -23.31 23.16 3.28
N ASP A 89 -24.28 22.90 4.16
CA ASP A 89 -24.02 22.53 5.55
C ASP A 89 -24.14 21.03 5.81
N PHE A 90 -24.91 20.33 4.97
CA PHE A 90 -25.24 18.92 5.14
C PHE A 90 -24.82 18.14 3.90
N GLN A 91 -24.24 16.98 4.17
CA GLN A 91 -24.01 15.98 3.15
C GLN A 91 -25.32 15.23 2.90
N ALA A 92 -25.70 15.07 1.63
CA ALA A 92 -26.84 14.24 1.26
C ALA A 92 -26.62 12.79 1.74
N LEU A 93 -27.70 12.11 2.13
CA LEU A 93 -27.62 10.71 2.51
C LEU A 93 -27.03 9.90 1.36
N ASP A 94 -25.89 9.27 1.64
CA ASP A 94 -25.13 8.47 0.70
C ASP A 94 -24.76 7.16 1.39
N ALA A 95 -25.02 6.04 0.71
CA ALA A 95 -24.87 4.72 1.29
C ALA A 95 -23.39 4.37 1.55
N THR A 96 -22.48 4.80 0.67
CA THR A 96 -21.04 4.64 0.85
C THR A 96 -20.52 5.47 2.03
N LEU A 97 -20.94 6.73 2.17
CA LEU A 97 -20.57 7.56 3.32
C LEU A 97 -21.16 7.02 4.63
N THR A 98 -22.38 6.49 4.57
CA THR A 98 -23.01 5.82 5.73
C THR A 98 -22.21 4.59 6.16
N ALA A 99 -21.75 3.77 5.20
CA ALA A 99 -20.94 2.60 5.49
C ALA A 99 -19.60 2.97 6.13
N LEU A 100 -18.91 4.02 5.63
CA LEU A 100 -17.67 4.51 6.21
C LEU A 100 -17.87 5.12 7.59
N ALA A 101 -18.92 5.94 7.77
CA ALA A 101 -19.26 6.55 9.05
C ALA A 101 -19.68 5.53 10.13
N GLY A 102 -20.15 4.34 9.72
CA GLY A 102 -20.52 3.24 10.61
C GLY A 102 -19.34 2.43 11.15
N LEU A 103 -18.12 2.64 10.65
CA LEU A 103 -16.94 1.92 11.14
C LEU A 103 -16.54 2.39 12.54
N THR A 104 -16.21 1.45 13.43
CA THR A 104 -15.68 1.79 14.75
C THR A 104 -14.34 2.51 14.62
N THR A 105 -14.23 3.74 15.13
CA THR A 105 -12.96 4.46 15.09
C THR A 105 -11.93 3.82 16.02
N GLY A 106 -10.66 3.85 15.62
CA GLY A 106 -9.57 3.29 16.40
C GLY A 106 -8.22 3.66 15.81
N ALA A 107 -7.19 3.68 16.66
CA ALA A 107 -5.83 3.85 16.19
C ALA A 107 -5.44 2.68 15.26
N ASN A 108 -4.62 2.98 14.25
CA ASN A 108 -4.02 1.96 13.37
C ASN A 108 -5.04 1.07 12.65
N LYS A 109 -6.20 1.60 12.26
CA LYS A 109 -7.18 0.90 11.43
C LYS A 109 -7.08 1.33 9.96
N LEU A 110 -7.30 0.39 9.04
CA LEU A 110 -7.44 0.65 7.61
C LEU A 110 -8.85 0.24 7.16
N PRO A 111 -9.72 1.21 6.82
CA PRO A 111 -10.98 0.94 6.16
C PRO A 111 -10.80 0.32 4.78
N TYR A 112 -11.67 -0.62 4.41
CA TYR A 112 -11.74 -1.19 3.07
C TYR A 112 -13.17 -1.60 2.72
N PHE A 113 -13.53 -1.55 1.44
CA PHE A 113 -14.85 -1.98 0.98
C PHE A 113 -14.93 -3.50 0.87
N THR A 114 -16.06 -4.07 1.28
CA THR A 114 -16.36 -5.51 1.17
C THR A 114 -17.38 -5.82 0.06
N GLY A 115 -17.88 -4.78 -0.60
CA GLY A 115 -18.90 -4.81 -1.64
C GLY A 115 -19.46 -3.40 -1.87
N THR A 116 -20.46 -3.26 -2.74
CA THR A 116 -21.15 -1.98 -2.95
C THR A 116 -21.77 -1.50 -1.64
N ASP A 117 -21.48 -0.26 -1.26
CA ASP A 117 -22.00 0.39 -0.04
C ASP A 117 -21.79 -0.42 1.27
N THR A 118 -20.74 -1.24 1.33
CA THR A 118 -20.36 -1.96 2.54
C THR A 118 -18.86 -1.79 2.81
N ALA A 119 -18.53 -1.44 4.05
CA ALA A 119 -17.15 -1.25 4.47
C ALA A 119 -16.86 -2.07 5.73
N SER A 120 -15.62 -2.48 5.86
CA SER A 120 -15.05 -3.06 7.08
C SER A 120 -13.70 -2.39 7.35
N GLN A 121 -13.03 -2.81 8.41
CA GLN A 121 -11.70 -2.34 8.75
C GLN A 121 -10.82 -3.48 9.26
N THR A 122 -9.52 -3.34 9.02
CA THR A 122 -8.49 -4.24 9.53
C THR A 122 -7.45 -3.47 10.33
N ASP A 123 -6.65 -4.16 11.13
CA ASP A 123 -5.48 -3.58 11.78
C ASP A 123 -4.37 -3.32 10.76
N LEU A 124 -3.89 -2.09 10.71
CA LEU A 124 -2.74 -1.68 9.92
C LEU A 124 -1.52 -1.63 10.83
N THR A 125 -0.60 -2.57 10.65
CA THR A 125 0.62 -2.67 11.46
C THR A 125 1.56 -1.48 11.22
N SER A 126 2.50 -1.24 12.14
CA SER A 126 3.58 -0.27 11.93
C SER A 126 4.38 -0.59 10.67
N VAL A 127 4.73 -1.87 10.48
CA VAL A 127 5.43 -2.38 9.30
C VAL A 127 4.64 -2.07 8.02
N GLY A 128 3.33 -2.28 8.02
CA GLY A 128 2.47 -1.98 6.88
C GLY A 128 2.48 -0.48 6.53
N ARG A 129 2.43 0.40 7.54
CA ARG A 129 2.56 1.86 7.34
C ARG A 129 3.94 2.23 6.82
N ASP A 130 4.99 1.60 7.34
CA ASP A 130 6.36 1.89 6.92
C ASP A 130 6.60 1.53 5.45
N ILE A 131 6.00 0.44 4.95
CA ILE A 131 6.09 0.01 3.55
C ILE A 131 5.26 0.94 2.64
N ILE A 132 3.97 1.16 2.96
CA ILE A 132 3.08 1.99 2.13
C ILE A 132 3.56 3.45 2.08
N GLY A 133 4.23 3.92 3.15
CA GLY A 133 4.80 5.25 3.22
C GLY A 133 6.11 5.45 2.45
N LYS A 134 6.68 4.42 1.80
CA LYS A 134 7.91 4.58 1.01
C LYS A 134 7.63 5.23 -0.35
N GLY A 135 8.44 6.21 -0.73
CA GLY A 135 8.29 6.95 -1.98
C GLY A 135 8.92 6.28 -3.20
N THR A 136 9.84 5.33 -3.00
CA THR A 136 10.53 4.63 -4.10
C THR A 136 10.65 3.13 -3.83
N ILE A 137 10.83 2.35 -4.89
CA ILE A 137 11.15 0.91 -4.79
C ILE A 137 12.45 0.71 -4.01
N ALA A 138 13.46 1.57 -4.20
CA ALA A 138 14.75 1.47 -3.50
C ALA A 138 14.59 1.59 -1.97
N ASP A 139 13.70 2.46 -1.50
CA ASP A 139 13.43 2.61 -0.07
C ASP A 139 12.67 1.41 0.50
N ILE A 140 11.77 0.80 -0.29
CA ILE A 140 11.10 -0.47 0.09
C ILE A 140 12.13 -1.59 0.22
N LEU A 141 13.01 -1.74 -0.77
CA LEU A 141 14.06 -2.76 -0.74
C LEU A 141 15.02 -2.54 0.44
N THR A 142 15.39 -1.29 0.73
CA THR A 142 16.22 -0.95 1.88
C THR A 142 15.50 -1.29 3.20
N TYR A 143 14.22 -0.96 3.32
CA TYR A 143 13.41 -1.31 4.49
C TYR A 143 13.32 -2.82 4.70
N LEU A 144 13.19 -3.59 3.61
CA LEU A 144 13.18 -5.06 3.66
C LEU A 144 14.58 -5.69 3.80
N GLY A 145 15.65 -4.89 3.76
CA GLY A 145 17.04 -5.39 3.81
C GLY A 145 17.50 -6.10 2.52
N LEU A 146 16.88 -5.80 1.39
CA LEU A 146 17.06 -6.49 0.10
C LEU A 146 17.97 -5.76 -0.90
N SER A 147 18.58 -4.62 -0.53
CA SER A 147 19.23 -3.67 -1.44
C SER A 147 20.16 -4.31 -2.49
N ASP A 148 21.35 -4.77 -2.10
CA ASP A 148 22.34 -5.27 -3.08
C ASP A 148 22.13 -6.76 -3.45
N LEU A 149 21.35 -7.50 -2.65
CA LEU A 149 21.12 -8.93 -2.90
C LEU A 149 20.20 -9.16 -4.11
N VAL A 150 19.24 -8.26 -4.34
CA VAL A 150 18.37 -8.31 -5.53
C VAL A 150 19.16 -8.11 -6.83
N LEU A 151 20.22 -7.29 -6.80
CA LEU A 151 21.08 -7.03 -7.95
C LEU A 151 21.97 -8.24 -8.31
N ALA A 152 22.38 -9.03 -7.31
CA ALA A 152 23.16 -10.25 -7.53
C ALA A 152 22.37 -11.26 -8.39
N GLY A 153 21.05 -11.35 -8.17
CA GLY A 153 20.17 -12.34 -8.78
C GLY A 153 20.37 -13.73 -8.18
N VAL A 154 19.81 -14.75 -8.82
CA VAL A 154 19.99 -16.16 -8.40
C VAL A 154 21.16 -16.80 -9.14
N GLY A 155 21.99 -17.55 -8.42
CA GLY A 155 23.03 -18.41 -9.02
C GLY A 155 22.41 -19.70 -9.51
N GLY A 156 22.84 -20.18 -10.68
CA GLY A 156 22.55 -21.53 -11.13
C GLY A 156 23.49 -22.59 -10.53
N GLY A 157 23.21 -23.85 -10.83
CA GLY A 157 24.11 -24.94 -10.47
C GLY A 157 23.61 -26.30 -10.96
N SER A 158 24.51 -27.27 -10.99
CA SER A 158 24.21 -28.66 -11.27
C SER A 158 25.00 -29.56 -10.33
N LEU A 159 24.30 -30.32 -9.47
CA LEU A 159 24.88 -31.22 -8.48
C LEU A 159 25.12 -32.62 -9.05
N GLY A 160 25.99 -32.69 -10.07
CA GLY A 160 26.46 -33.94 -10.65
C GLY A 160 27.85 -34.35 -10.14
N THR A 161 28.26 -35.57 -10.51
CA THR A 161 29.63 -36.08 -10.36
C THR A 161 30.65 -35.14 -10.99
N THR A 162 30.29 -34.55 -12.14
CA THR A 162 30.91 -33.34 -12.69
C THR A 162 29.85 -32.26 -12.63
N GLY A 163 30.07 -31.23 -11.83
CA GLY A 163 29.06 -30.25 -11.47
C GLY A 163 29.61 -28.82 -11.37
N TYR A 164 28.71 -27.87 -11.14
CA TYR A 164 29.08 -26.49 -10.92
C TYR A 164 28.09 -25.77 -10.00
N ALA A 165 28.55 -24.69 -9.38
CA ALA A 165 27.73 -23.74 -8.65
C ALA A 165 28.14 -22.33 -9.02
N GLU A 166 27.15 -21.49 -9.30
CA GLU A 166 27.33 -20.06 -9.50
C GLU A 166 27.04 -19.32 -8.20
N ILE A 167 27.95 -18.45 -7.82
CA ILE A 167 27.82 -17.56 -6.67
C ILE A 167 27.68 -16.14 -7.22
N PRO A 168 26.45 -15.60 -7.25
CA PRO A 168 26.23 -14.24 -7.70
C PRO A 168 26.77 -13.27 -6.64
N LEU A 169 27.46 -12.24 -7.11
CA LEU A 169 28.11 -11.23 -6.28
C LEU A 169 27.78 -9.84 -6.81
N VAL A 170 27.79 -8.84 -5.93
CA VAL A 170 27.80 -7.43 -6.31
C VAL A 170 29.11 -6.83 -5.81
N ILE A 171 29.95 -6.37 -6.72
CA ILE A 171 31.24 -5.75 -6.41
C ILE A 171 31.25 -4.38 -7.05
N SER A 172 31.35 -3.33 -6.22
CA SER A 172 31.33 -1.92 -6.66
C SER A 172 30.10 -1.57 -7.51
N GLY A 173 28.93 -2.08 -7.14
CA GLY A 173 27.66 -1.82 -7.84
C GLY A 173 27.46 -2.61 -9.15
N ALA A 174 28.44 -3.42 -9.57
CA ALA A 174 28.31 -4.27 -10.74
C ALA A 174 28.04 -5.73 -10.35
N LYS A 175 27.10 -6.37 -11.06
CA LYS A 175 26.87 -7.81 -10.96
C LYS A 175 28.11 -8.57 -11.43
N LYS A 176 28.59 -9.50 -10.61
CA LYS A 176 29.68 -10.43 -10.89
C LYS A 176 29.19 -11.85 -10.58
N MET A 177 29.85 -12.84 -11.19
CA MET A 177 29.55 -14.25 -10.95
C MET A 177 30.86 -14.97 -10.66
N LEU A 178 30.98 -15.54 -9.46
CA LEU A 178 32.03 -16.51 -9.21
C LEU A 178 31.48 -17.89 -9.58
N LEU A 179 32.26 -18.66 -10.34
CA LEU A 179 31.92 -20.00 -10.75
C LEU A 179 32.81 -20.99 -10.00
N LEU A 180 32.19 -22.02 -9.43
CA LEU A 180 32.86 -23.20 -8.90
C LEU A 180 32.51 -24.35 -9.82
N CYS A 181 33.51 -25.05 -10.35
CA CYS A 181 33.34 -26.28 -11.13
C CYS A 181 34.08 -27.41 -10.43
N TRP A 182 33.44 -28.56 -10.29
CA TRP A 182 34.08 -29.75 -9.72
C TRP A 182 33.85 -30.97 -10.61
N GLY A 183 34.67 -31.98 -10.38
CA GLY A 183 34.54 -33.25 -11.07
C GLY A 183 35.51 -34.29 -10.53
N ILE A 184 35.38 -35.48 -11.08
CA ILE A 184 36.26 -36.62 -10.84
C ILE A 184 36.67 -37.21 -12.19
N GLY A 185 37.89 -37.71 -12.26
CA GLY A 185 38.36 -38.51 -13.39
C GLY A 185 39.56 -39.36 -13.02
N SER A 186 39.92 -40.29 -13.90
CA SER A 186 41.05 -41.20 -13.70
C SER A 186 42.08 -41.04 -14.82
N THR A 187 43.36 -41.11 -14.47
CA THR A 187 44.45 -41.02 -15.45
C THR A 187 44.42 -42.19 -16.44
N GLY A 188 44.70 -41.91 -17.72
CA GLY A 188 44.92 -42.95 -18.72
C GLY A 188 46.35 -43.49 -18.71
N SER A 189 46.73 -44.26 -19.74
CA SER A 189 48.07 -44.86 -19.89
C SER A 189 49.22 -43.85 -19.92
N ASN A 190 48.94 -42.58 -20.25
CA ASN A 190 49.91 -41.48 -20.24
C ASN A 190 49.98 -40.77 -18.87
N GLY A 191 49.31 -41.31 -17.86
CA GLY A 191 49.27 -40.73 -16.51
C GLY A 191 48.58 -39.39 -16.40
N SER A 192 47.75 -39.06 -17.39
CA SER A 192 46.98 -37.82 -17.43
C SER A 192 45.55 -38.10 -17.87
N PHE A 193 44.68 -37.14 -17.57
CA PHE A 193 43.34 -37.08 -18.17
C PHE A 193 42.90 -35.63 -18.31
N THR A 194 41.98 -35.40 -19.23
CA THR A 194 41.35 -34.09 -19.44
C THR A 194 39.85 -34.23 -19.29
N GLN A 195 39.26 -33.40 -18.44
CA GLN A 195 37.83 -33.38 -18.18
C GLN A 195 37.28 -32.00 -18.55
N SER A 196 36.17 -31.98 -19.29
CA SER A 196 35.38 -30.77 -19.49
C SER A 196 34.70 -30.36 -18.19
N PHE A 197 34.78 -29.08 -17.85
CA PHE A 197 33.98 -28.51 -16.77
C PHE A 197 32.50 -28.63 -17.10
N ALA A 198 31.66 -28.80 -16.08
CA ALA A 198 30.20 -28.77 -16.24
C ALA A 198 29.69 -27.43 -16.80
N LYS A 199 30.47 -26.36 -16.58
CA LYS A 199 30.27 -25.05 -17.19
C LYS A 199 31.62 -24.39 -17.47
N ALA A 200 31.76 -23.80 -18.66
CA ALA A 200 32.97 -23.07 -19.02
C ALA A 200 33.07 -21.76 -18.20
N PHE A 201 34.28 -21.44 -17.75
CA PHE A 201 34.61 -20.17 -17.13
C PHE A 201 34.56 -19.06 -18.18
N PRO A 202 33.78 -17.98 -17.97
CA PRO A 202 33.66 -16.92 -18.95
C PRO A 202 34.97 -16.17 -19.23
N THR A 203 35.81 -15.99 -18.20
CA THR A 203 36.96 -15.08 -18.26
C THR A 203 38.26 -15.76 -17.84
N ALA A 204 38.30 -16.42 -16.67
CA ALA A 204 39.51 -16.96 -16.10
C ALA A 204 39.26 -18.09 -15.09
N VAL A 205 40.19 -19.03 -15.03
CA VAL A 205 40.34 -19.98 -13.90
C VAL A 205 41.40 -19.42 -12.97
N LEU A 206 40.99 -19.02 -11.77
CA LEU A 206 41.88 -18.39 -10.78
C LEU A 206 42.59 -19.41 -9.90
N CYS A 207 41.85 -20.44 -9.47
CA CYS A 207 42.34 -21.44 -8.54
C CYS A 207 41.90 -22.82 -9.01
N LYS A 208 42.75 -23.81 -8.78
CA LYS A 208 42.50 -25.22 -9.03
C LYS A 208 43.07 -26.02 -7.88
N LEU A 209 42.23 -26.85 -7.29
CA LEU A 209 42.59 -27.80 -6.27
C LEU A 209 42.40 -29.18 -6.87
N VAL A 210 43.41 -30.03 -6.71
CA VAL A 210 43.36 -31.43 -7.13
C VAL A 210 43.70 -32.28 -5.92
N ALA A 211 42.85 -33.26 -5.66
CA ALA A 211 43.04 -34.22 -4.59
C ALA A 211 43.00 -35.63 -5.18
N ASN A 212 43.93 -36.47 -4.74
CA ASN A 212 43.88 -37.90 -5.05
C ASN A 212 42.68 -38.52 -4.30
N SER A 213 41.86 -39.29 -5.01
CA SER A 213 40.62 -39.88 -4.49
C SER A 213 40.81 -41.29 -3.90
N ALA A 214 42.06 -41.78 -3.79
CA ALA A 214 42.37 -43.10 -3.23
C ALA A 214 42.13 -43.16 -1.71
N SER A 215 41.63 -44.30 -1.23
CA SER A 215 40.88 -44.36 0.03
C SER A 215 41.68 -44.38 1.33
N THR A 216 43.02 -44.44 1.37
CA THR A 216 43.74 -44.46 2.67
C THR A 216 45.21 -44.01 2.65
N THR A 217 45.89 -43.89 1.51
CA THR A 217 47.30 -43.44 1.45
C THR A 217 47.50 -42.50 0.26
N PRO A 218 48.01 -41.26 0.42
CA PRO A 218 48.28 -40.39 -0.71
C PRO A 218 49.43 -40.96 -1.55
N THR A 219 49.13 -41.55 -2.71
CA THR A 219 50.11 -42.24 -3.56
C THR A 219 50.74 -41.36 -4.65
N GLY A 220 50.50 -40.04 -4.65
CA GLY A 220 51.14 -39.15 -5.61
C GLY A 220 50.70 -37.70 -5.52
N PHE A 221 51.55 -36.81 -6.02
CA PHE A 221 51.22 -35.41 -6.27
C PHE A 221 50.59 -35.28 -7.67
N ALA A 222 49.78 -34.25 -7.89
CA ALA A 222 49.24 -33.99 -9.21
C ALA A 222 49.40 -32.52 -9.59
N GLY A 223 49.92 -32.29 -10.79
CA GLY A 223 49.84 -31.00 -11.45
C GLY A 223 48.53 -30.89 -12.21
N ALA A 224 48.03 -29.67 -12.38
CA ALA A 224 46.89 -29.41 -13.25
C ALA A 224 47.14 -28.22 -14.16
N SER A 225 46.71 -28.33 -15.42
CA SER A 225 46.57 -27.20 -16.34
C SER A 225 45.09 -27.02 -16.68
N THR A 226 44.69 -25.81 -17.01
CA THR A 226 43.28 -25.47 -17.27
C THR A 226 43.16 -24.60 -18.50
N THR A 227 42.11 -24.84 -19.27
CA THR A 227 41.55 -23.84 -20.19
C THR A 227 40.30 -23.23 -19.54
N LEU A 228 39.55 -22.42 -20.28
CA LEU A 228 38.24 -21.95 -19.80
C LEU A 228 37.20 -23.08 -19.71
N SER A 229 37.35 -24.17 -20.47
CA SER A 229 36.35 -25.25 -20.57
C SER A 229 36.82 -26.59 -20.03
N THR A 230 38.11 -26.76 -19.77
CA THR A 230 38.68 -28.06 -19.36
C THR A 230 39.73 -27.92 -18.26
N ILE A 231 39.88 -28.99 -17.49
CA ILE A 231 41.03 -29.23 -16.62
C ILE A 231 41.74 -30.50 -17.08
N SER A 232 43.06 -30.40 -17.20
CA SER A 232 43.95 -31.53 -17.45
C SER A 232 44.76 -31.80 -16.20
N ILE A 233 44.69 -33.01 -15.70
CA ILE A 233 45.39 -33.45 -14.50
C ILE A 233 46.49 -34.43 -14.90
N TYR A 234 47.68 -34.23 -14.34
CA TYR A 234 48.87 -35.02 -14.60
C TYR A 234 49.34 -35.60 -13.28
N SER A 235 49.31 -36.93 -13.17
CA SER A 235 49.84 -37.62 -12.00
C SER A 235 51.37 -37.61 -12.00
N ALA A 236 51.95 -37.45 -10.81
CA ALA A 236 53.38 -37.60 -10.55
C ALA A 236 53.58 -38.53 -9.35
N SER A 237 54.47 -39.52 -9.49
CA SER A 237 54.89 -40.38 -8.38
C SER A 237 56.09 -39.74 -7.66
N ALA A 238 56.21 -39.96 -6.34
CA ALA A 238 57.33 -39.43 -5.55
C ALA A 238 58.68 -40.12 -5.83
N ALA A 239 58.74 -41.05 -6.80
CA ALA A 239 59.89 -41.91 -7.04
C ALA A 239 60.07 -42.17 -8.55
N ASP A 240 60.37 -41.14 -9.35
CA ASP A 240 60.88 -41.17 -10.74
C ASP A 240 60.31 -42.25 -11.71
N THR A 241 59.12 -42.79 -11.41
CA THR A 241 58.51 -43.88 -12.16
C THR A 241 57.33 -43.29 -12.91
N ALA A 242 57.28 -43.56 -14.21
CA ALA A 242 56.23 -43.13 -15.10
C ALA A 242 54.85 -43.39 -14.47
N SER A 243 54.03 -42.35 -14.56
CA SER A 243 52.71 -42.22 -13.97
C SER A 243 51.79 -43.42 -14.26
N SER A 244 51.19 -43.97 -13.21
CA SER A 244 50.30 -45.13 -13.30
C SER A 244 48.94 -44.78 -13.92
N SER A 245 48.45 -45.64 -14.82
CA SER A 245 47.08 -45.61 -15.34
C SER A 245 46.08 -45.95 -14.23
N GLY A 246 44.91 -45.31 -14.26
CA GLY A 246 43.79 -45.61 -13.37
C GLY A 246 43.79 -44.86 -12.02
N VAL A 247 44.64 -43.86 -11.82
CA VAL A 247 44.65 -43.07 -10.58
C VAL A 247 43.49 -42.07 -10.60
N ALA A 248 42.58 -42.18 -9.63
CA ALA A 248 41.42 -41.31 -9.50
C ALA A 248 41.78 -39.99 -8.80
N TYR A 249 41.30 -38.89 -9.37
CA TYR A 249 41.44 -37.54 -8.81
C TYR A 249 40.11 -36.82 -8.81
N ASN A 250 39.88 -36.05 -7.76
CA ASN A 250 38.84 -35.05 -7.68
C ASN A 250 39.46 -33.68 -7.93
N TYR A 251 38.69 -32.77 -8.52
CA TYR A 251 39.10 -31.39 -8.66
C TYR A 251 38.01 -30.41 -8.22
N LEU A 252 38.46 -29.23 -7.80
CA LEU A 252 37.66 -28.02 -7.66
C LEU A 252 38.39 -26.88 -8.37
N ALA A 253 37.74 -26.27 -9.35
CA ALA A 253 38.21 -25.08 -10.05
C ALA A 253 37.32 -23.89 -9.66
N ILE A 254 37.95 -22.75 -9.42
CA ILE A 254 37.29 -21.49 -9.04
C ILE A 254 37.71 -20.41 -10.03
N GLY A 255 36.75 -19.64 -10.53
CA GLY A 255 36.99 -18.64 -11.56
C GLY A 255 35.76 -17.77 -11.82
N TYR A 256 35.82 -16.96 -12.87
CA TYR A 256 34.73 -16.07 -13.31
C TYR A 256 34.83 -15.79 -14.80
#